data_AF-G9L4T3-F1
#
_entry.id   AF-G9L4T3-F1
#
_cell.length_a   1.000
_cell.length_b   1.000
_cell.length_c   1.000
_cell.angle_alpha   90.00
_cell.angle_beta   90.00
_cell.angle_gamma   90.00
#
_symmetry.space_group_name_H-M   'P 1'
#
loop_
_entity.id
_entity.type
_entity.pdbx_description
1 polymer ?
#
loop_
_entity_poly.entity_id
_entity_poly.type
_entity_poly.pdbx_seq_one_letter_code
_entity_poly.pdbx_strand_id
1 'polypeptide(L)'
;DLLDMLLAHAQTCVPRLVRMEAFHVSLSQSVVLRHHWIIPFVQALKDRLASFQRFFFTANRVKIYTNQEKTRTFVGLEVTSGHPQFLDLVSEVDRVMEEFDLTTFYQDPSF
;
A
#
# COMPACT_ATOMS: atom_id res chain seq x y z
N ASP A 1 15.46 12.21 -15.91
CA ASP A 1 14.48 11.11 -15.81
C ASP A 1 13.08 11.68 -16.03
N LEU A 2 12.12 10.93 -16.57
CA LEU A 2 10.74 11.39 -16.82
C LEU A 2 10.08 11.89 -15.53
N LEU A 3 10.32 11.18 -14.42
CA LEU A 3 9.73 11.51 -13.13
C LEU A 3 10.23 12.86 -12.59
N ASP A 4 11.51 13.19 -12.79
CA ASP A 4 12.07 14.49 -12.38
C ASP A 4 11.48 15.63 -13.20
N MET A 5 11.24 15.42 -14.49
CA MET A 5 10.55 16.40 -15.35
C MET A 5 9.12 16.64 -14.87
N LEU A 6 8.37 15.57 -14.60
CA LEU A 6 7.00 15.65 -14.09
C LEU A 6 6.95 16.36 -12.73
N LEU A 7 7.89 16.05 -11.83
CA LEU A 7 8.00 16.69 -10.53
C LEU A 7 8.27 18.19 -10.66
N ALA A 8 9.26 18.57 -11.47
CA ALA A 8 9.60 19.98 -11.69
C ALA A 8 8.40 20.78 -12.23
N HIS A 9 7.64 20.20 -13.16
CA HIS A 9 6.44 20.84 -13.69
C HIS A 9 5.33 20.91 -12.63
N ALA A 10 5.05 19.82 -11.91
CA ALA A 10 4.02 19.78 -10.88
C ALA A 10 4.32 20.76 -9.73
N GLN A 11 5.59 20.98 -9.39
CA GLN A 11 6.01 21.94 -8.37
C GLN A 11 5.73 23.40 -8.73
N THR A 12 5.47 23.72 -10.01
CA THR A 12 4.99 25.06 -10.40
C THR A 12 3.59 25.37 -9.86
N CYS A 13 2.76 24.33 -9.69
CA CYS A 13 1.41 24.43 -9.14
C CYS A 13 1.35 24.02 -7.66
N VAL A 14 2.18 23.04 -7.25
CA VAL A 14 2.23 22.47 -5.89
C VAL A 14 3.68 22.48 -5.38
N PRO A 15 4.18 23.64 -4.88
CA PRO A 15 5.60 23.79 -4.53
C PRO A 15 6.14 22.83 -3.47
N ARG A 16 5.24 22.27 -2.63
CA ARG A 16 5.59 21.33 -1.56
C ARG A 16 5.56 19.86 -2.01
N LEU A 17 5.32 19.57 -3.28
CA LEU A 17 5.32 18.20 -3.78
C LEU A 17 6.75 17.64 -3.73
N VAL A 18 6.90 16.46 -3.16
CA VAL A 18 8.18 15.76 -3.03
C VAL A 18 8.06 14.39 -3.68
N ARG A 19 9.14 13.93 -4.32
CA ARG A 19 9.23 12.60 -4.92
C ARG A 19 9.37 11.54 -3.83
N MET A 20 8.69 10.41 -4.01
CA MET A 20 8.89 9.22 -3.18
C MET A 20 10.18 8.50 -3.55
N GLU A 21 10.91 8.01 -2.54
CA GLU A 21 12.15 7.24 -2.73
C GLU A 21 11.88 5.81 -3.20
N ALA A 22 10.78 5.21 -2.73
CA ALA A 22 10.36 3.86 -3.10
C ALA A 22 8.85 3.80 -3.34
N PHE A 23 8.45 2.96 -4.30
CA PHE A 23 7.05 2.73 -4.68
C PHE A 23 6.57 1.39 -4.16
N HIS A 24 5.32 1.33 -3.70
CA HIS A 24 4.69 0.14 -3.17
C HIS A 24 3.17 0.23 -3.32
N VAL A 25 2.49 -0.91 -3.15
CA VAL A 25 1.04 -1.01 -2.98
C VAL A 25 0.80 -1.48 -1.54
N SER A 26 0.03 -0.74 -0.77
CA SER A 26 -0.25 -1.08 0.63
C SER A 26 -1.24 -2.23 0.72
N LEU A 27 -0.95 -3.21 1.58
CA LEU A 27 -1.81 -4.38 1.86
C LEU A 27 -2.29 -4.44 3.31
N SER A 28 -1.91 -3.46 4.12
CA SER A 28 -2.34 -3.28 5.51
C SER A 28 -2.40 -1.79 5.82
N GLN A 29 -3.10 -1.43 6.89
CA GLN A 29 -2.99 -0.11 7.49
C GLN A 29 -1.67 0.01 8.26
N SER A 30 -1.23 1.24 8.54
CA SER A 30 -0.12 1.43 9.48
C SER A 30 -0.57 1.07 10.89
N VAL A 31 0.11 0.11 11.51
CA VAL A 31 -0.21 -0.39 12.85
C VAL A 31 1.00 -0.32 13.77
N VAL A 32 0.75 -0.28 15.08
CA VAL A 32 1.80 -0.35 16.10
C VAL A 32 1.90 -1.78 16.60
N LEU A 33 3.06 -2.40 16.36
CA LEU A 33 3.33 -3.76 16.78
C LEU A 33 4.34 -3.77 17.93
N ARG A 34 4.12 -4.63 18.92
CA ARG A 34 5.07 -4.83 20.02
C ARG A 34 6.35 -5.45 19.46
N HIS A 35 7.52 -5.00 19.93
CA HIS A 35 8.80 -5.46 19.39
C HIS A 35 8.96 -6.99 19.38
N HIS A 36 8.52 -7.67 20.45
CA HIS A 36 8.61 -9.13 20.55
C HIS A 36 7.67 -9.88 19.59
N TRP A 37 6.65 -9.22 19.04
CA TRP A 37 5.75 -9.79 18.05
C TRP A 37 6.25 -9.63 16.61
N ILE A 38 7.25 -8.78 16.35
CA ILE A 38 7.75 -8.53 14.99
C ILE A 38 8.14 -9.83 14.28
N ILE A 39 8.94 -10.68 14.94
CA ILE A 39 9.42 -11.93 14.33
C ILE A 39 8.26 -12.92 14.10
N PRO A 40 7.42 -13.24 15.10
CA PRO A 40 6.25 -14.09 14.89
C PRO A 40 5.28 -13.57 13.82
N PHE A 41 5.01 -12.26 13.80
CA PHE A 41 4.12 -11.62 12.84
C PHE A 41 4.64 -11.77 11.41
N VAL A 42 5.93 -11.49 11.19
CA VAL A 42 6.57 -11.67 9.89
C VAL A 42 6.56 -13.14 9.45
N GLN A 43 6.72 -14.09 10.39
CA GLN A 43 6.65 -15.50 10.05
C GLN A 43 5.23 -15.94 9.64
N ALA A 44 4.21 -15.52 10.39
CA ALA A 44 2.81 -15.79 10.05
C ALA A 44 2.43 -15.24 8.67
N LEU A 45 2.86 -14.01 8.35
CA LEU A 45 2.70 -13.45 7.00
C LEU A 45 3.39 -14.31 5.93
N LYS A 46 4.64 -14.73 6.15
CA LYS A 46 5.37 -15.57 5.19
C LYS A 46 4.65 -16.90 4.95
N ASP A 47 4.19 -17.55 6.02
CA ASP A 47 3.57 -18.87 5.92
C ASP A 47 2.25 -18.81 5.14
N ARG A 48 1.43 -17.78 5.37
CA ARG A 48 0.17 -17.59 4.64
C ARG A 48 0.38 -17.17 3.17
N LEU A 49 1.38 -16.32 2.92
CA LEU A 49 1.65 -15.80 1.58
C LEU A 49 2.53 -16.73 0.73
N ALA A 50 3.11 -17.80 1.30
CA ALA A 50 4.02 -18.70 0.59
C ALA A 50 3.40 -19.40 -0.64
N SER A 51 2.08 -19.62 -0.63
CA SER A 51 1.36 -20.29 -1.72
C SER A 51 0.97 -19.34 -2.87
N PHE A 52 1.04 -18.03 -2.66
CA PHE A 52 0.61 -17.04 -3.64
C PHE A 52 1.56 -17.02 -4.85
N GLN A 53 0.98 -17.21 -6.02
CA GLN A 53 1.73 -17.11 -7.26
C GLN A 53 1.94 -15.65 -7.65
N ARG A 54 3.07 -15.39 -8.32
CA ARG A 54 3.32 -14.08 -8.92
C ARG A 54 2.24 -13.80 -9.96
N PHE A 55 1.77 -12.56 -9.99
CA PHE A 55 0.77 -12.09 -10.95
C PHE A 55 1.18 -10.75 -11.57
N PHE A 56 0.50 -10.41 -12.65
CA PHE A 56 0.63 -9.11 -13.31
C PHE A 56 -0.53 -8.21 -12.90
N PHE A 57 -0.25 -6.92 -12.77
CA PHE A 57 -1.25 -5.89 -12.53
C PHE A 57 -0.88 -4.64 -13.32
N THR A 58 -1.87 -3.76 -13.51
CA THR A 58 -1.68 -2.48 -14.18
C THR A 58 -2.08 -1.37 -13.23
N ALA A 59 -1.18 -0.40 -13.02
CA ALA A 59 -1.46 0.84 -12.31
C ALA A 59 -1.16 2.02 -13.25
N ASN A 60 -2.20 2.60 -13.83
CA ASN A 60 -2.05 3.61 -14.90
C ASN A 60 -3.03 4.77 -14.79
N ARG A 61 -3.82 4.83 -13.71
CA ARG A 61 -4.79 5.91 -13.49
C ARG A 61 -4.32 6.81 -12.37
N VAL A 62 -4.02 8.07 -12.68
CA VAL A 62 -3.64 9.05 -11.65
C VAL A 62 -4.80 9.26 -10.67
N LYS A 63 -4.51 9.13 -9.38
CA LYS A 63 -5.48 9.34 -8.30
C LYS A 63 -4.82 10.10 -7.14
N ILE A 64 -5.60 10.95 -6.50
CA ILE A 64 -5.19 11.70 -5.31
C ILE A 64 -5.67 10.93 -4.09
N TYR A 65 -4.74 10.64 -3.18
CA TYR A 65 -5.00 9.96 -1.92
C TYR A 65 -4.66 10.88 -0.76
N THR A 66 -5.27 10.62 0.39
CA THR A 66 -4.85 11.21 1.66
C THR A 66 -4.61 10.10 2.67
N ASN A 67 -3.71 10.32 3.63
CA ASN A 67 -3.67 9.45 4.79
C ASN A 67 -4.97 9.53 5.59
N GLN A 68 -5.15 8.60 6.53
CA GLN A 68 -6.34 8.51 7.36
C GLN A 68 -6.63 9.79 8.15
N GLU A 69 -5.58 10.45 8.67
CA GLU A 69 -5.70 11.71 9.42
C GLU A 69 -5.90 12.93 8.50
N LYS A 70 -5.85 12.76 7.17
CA LYS A 70 -5.96 13.83 6.16
C LYS A 70 -4.94 14.95 6.33
N THR A 71 -3.77 14.63 6.84
CA THR A 71 -2.66 15.56 7.06
C THR A 71 -1.58 15.49 5.98
N ARG A 72 -1.67 14.50 5.07
CA ARG A 72 -0.78 14.28 3.94
C ARG A 72 -1.59 13.91 2.71
N THR A 73 -1.19 14.46 1.56
CA THR A 73 -1.79 14.20 0.26
C THR A 73 -0.76 13.54 -0.63
N PHE A 74 -1.17 12.50 -1.34
CA PHE A 74 -0.32 11.71 -2.23
C PHE A 74 -0.89 11.72 -3.65
N VAL A 75 0.00 11.76 -4.63
CA VAL A 75 -0.35 11.51 -6.03
C VAL A 75 0.12 10.09 -6.34
N GLY A 76 -0.82 9.20 -6.62
CA GLY A 76 -0.54 7.79 -6.89
C GLY A 76 -1.11 7.35 -8.25
N LEU A 77 -0.78 6.12 -8.62
CA LEU A 77 -1.39 5.42 -9.74
C LEU A 77 -2.27 4.31 -9.20
N GLU A 78 -3.58 4.43 -9.40
CA GLU A 78 -4.56 3.43 -9.03
C GLU A 78 -4.41 2.18 -9.90
N VAL A 79 -4.51 1.01 -9.26
CA VAL A 79 -4.56 -0.28 -9.91
C VAL A 79 -5.87 -0.43 -10.68
N THR A 80 -5.78 -0.60 -11.99
CA THR A 80 -6.93 -0.77 -12.91
C THR A 80 -7.13 -2.20 -13.37
N SER A 81 -6.12 -3.06 -13.23
CA SER A 81 -6.17 -4.51 -13.49
C SER A 81 -5.31 -5.25 -12.48
N GLY A 82 -5.73 -6.44 -12.05
CA GLY A 82 -5.08 -7.19 -10.97
C GLY A 82 -5.69 -6.98 -9.58
N HIS A 83 -6.81 -6.25 -9.50
CA HIS A 83 -7.47 -5.92 -8.22
C HIS A 83 -7.94 -7.15 -7.44
N PRO A 84 -8.54 -8.20 -8.04
CA PRO A 84 -8.90 -9.42 -7.30
C PRO A 84 -7.71 -10.08 -6.61
N GLN A 85 -6.55 -10.14 -7.25
CA GLN A 85 -5.33 -10.72 -6.69
C GLN A 85 -4.84 -9.93 -5.47
N PHE A 86 -4.97 -8.60 -5.48
CA PHE A 86 -4.69 -7.79 -4.30
C PHE A 86 -5.69 -8.00 -3.17
N LEU A 87 -6.98 -8.21 -3.49
CA LEU A 87 -7.98 -8.56 -2.47
C LEU A 87 -7.70 -9.91 -1.83
N ASP A 88 -7.28 -10.90 -2.62
CA ASP A 88 -6.89 -12.22 -2.10
C ASP A 88 -5.67 -12.10 -1.16
N LEU A 89 -4.67 -11.28 -1.55
CA LEU A 89 -3.51 -10.99 -0.70
C LEU A 89 -3.93 -10.29 0.61
N VAL A 90 -4.76 -9.24 0.51
CA VAL A 90 -5.27 -8.52 1.68
C VAL A 90 -6.05 -9.44 2.59
N SER A 91 -6.85 -10.36 2.06
CA SER A 91 -7.60 -11.32 2.87
C SER A 91 -6.69 -12.20 3.73
N GLU A 92 -5.55 -12.67 3.21
CA GLU A 92 -4.59 -13.42 4.03
C GLU A 92 -3.80 -12.53 4.99
N VAL A 93 -3.47 -11.31 4.59
CA VAL A 93 -2.82 -10.33 5.48
C VAL A 93 -3.74 -10.02 6.66
N ASP A 94 -5.02 -9.75 6.41
CA ASP A 94 -6.03 -9.44 7.43
C ASP A 94 -6.19 -10.57 8.45
N ARG A 95 -6.10 -11.83 8.03
CA ARG A 95 -6.09 -12.96 8.97
C ARG A 95 -4.90 -12.90 9.93
N VAL A 96 -3.71 -12.49 9.47
CA VAL A 96 -2.56 -12.26 10.37
C VAL A 96 -2.78 -11.02 11.23
N MET A 97 -3.39 -9.96 10.68
CA MET A 97 -3.71 -8.78 11.48
C MET A 97 -4.61 -9.15 12.65
N GLU A 98 -5.66 -9.94 12.41
CA GLU A 98 -6.59 -10.44 13.42
C GLU A 98 -5.91 -11.36 14.46
N GLU A 99 -5.03 -12.27 14.04
CA GLU A 99 -4.26 -13.13 14.94
C GLU A 99 -3.41 -12.35 15.96
N PHE A 100 -3.05 -11.11 15.65
CA PHE A 100 -2.23 -10.23 16.49
C PHE A 100 -3.04 -9.06 17.09
N ASP A 101 -4.37 -9.14 17.09
CA ASP A 101 -5.30 -8.09 17.58
C ASP A 101 -5.07 -6.71 16.92
N LEU A 102 -4.74 -6.70 15.63
CA LEU A 102 -4.51 -5.50 14.84
C LEU A 102 -5.70 -5.19 13.92
N THR A 103 -5.82 -3.93 13.52
CA THR A 103 -6.85 -3.49 12.57
C THR A 103 -6.61 -4.07 11.18
N THR A 104 -7.67 -4.62 10.59
CA THR A 104 -7.70 -5.09 9.19
C THR A 104 -7.68 -3.93 8.19
N PHE A 105 -7.61 -4.25 6.90
CA PHE A 105 -7.52 -3.26 5.82
C PHE A 105 -8.80 -2.41 5.67
N TYR A 106 -8.76 -1.42 4.79
CA TYR A 106 -9.88 -0.51 4.55
C TYR A 106 -11.10 -1.26 3.98
N GLN A 107 -12.31 -0.91 4.46
CA GLN A 107 -13.56 -1.53 4.02
C GLN A 107 -13.82 -1.38 2.51
N ASP A 108 -13.46 -0.22 1.95
CA ASP A 108 -13.50 0.05 0.51
C ASP A 108 -12.05 0.21 0.02
N PRO A 109 -11.36 -0.90 -0.28
CA PRO A 109 -9.95 -0.89 -0.61
C PRO A 109 -9.70 -0.21 -1.96
N SER A 110 -8.71 0.68 -1.98
CA SER A 110 -8.17 1.25 -3.21
C SER A 110 -6.67 0.99 -3.25
N PHE A 111 -6.24 0.33 -4.31
CA PHE A 111 -4.83 -0.02 -4.56
C PHE A 111 -4.21 0.89 -5.61
#